data_AF-A0A0C9Z929-F1
#
_entry.id   AF-A0A0C9Z929-F1
#
_cell.length_a   1.000
_cell.length_b   1.000
_cell.length_c   1.000
_cell.angle_alpha   90.00
_cell.angle_beta   90.00
_cell.angle_gamma   90.00
#
_symmetry.space_group_name_H-M   'P 1'
#
loop_
_entity.id
_entity.type
_entity.pdbx_description
1 polymer ?
#
loop_
_entity_poly.entity_id
_entity_poly.type
_entity_poly.pdbx_seq_one_letter_code
_entity_poly.pdbx_strand_id
1 'polypeptide(L)'
;MLYAADIWCTDLISKGRGKFSGRGARGFASQMARVHRMAAILITGAMRSTASDLLNAHANIPPFQQILRSYCHRATLRLATLHADHPLHKGIESAHQYVAKRNFTKQKRFPSPIHKLFREFRINPSTTEKILPIRHYPKWSPDIETCIAETKTKALEEDVRAEEELRAYSD
;
A
#
# COMPACT_ATOMS: atom_id res chain seq x y z
N MET A 1 6.01 -5.85 -5.50
CA MET A 1 4.77 -6.26 -4.80
C MET A 1 5.14 -7.23 -3.68
N LEU A 2 5.13 -6.80 -2.42
CA LEU A 2 5.30 -7.72 -1.27
C LEU A 2 3.89 -8.18 -0.83
N TYR A 3 3.43 -9.30 -1.36
CA TYR A 3 2.14 -9.87 -0.98
C TYR A 3 2.12 -10.21 0.52
N ALA A 4 1.00 -9.90 1.20
CA ALA A 4 0.78 -10.18 2.62
C ALA A 4 1.83 -9.59 3.59
N ALA A 5 2.59 -8.56 3.18
CA ALA A 5 3.54 -7.87 4.04
C ALA A 5 2.87 -7.29 5.29
N ASP A 6 1.65 -6.78 5.13
CA ASP A 6 0.75 -6.27 6.18
C ASP A 6 0.27 -7.34 7.16
N ILE A 7 0.53 -8.64 6.90
CA ILE A 7 0.24 -9.75 7.79
C ILE A 7 1.52 -10.21 8.49
N TRP A 8 2.52 -10.66 7.71
CA TRP A 8 3.72 -11.32 8.24
C TRP A 8 4.81 -10.36 8.72
N CYS A 9 4.86 -9.14 8.17
CA CYS A 9 5.89 -8.16 8.53
C CYS A 9 5.42 -7.15 9.58
N THR A 10 4.24 -7.35 10.19
CA THR A 10 3.68 -6.41 11.17
C THR A 10 4.56 -6.13 12.38
N ASP A 11 5.35 -7.12 12.80
CA ASP A 11 6.29 -6.97 13.93
C ASP A 11 7.57 -6.21 13.56
N LEU A 12 7.83 -6.02 12.26
CA LEU A 12 8.98 -5.26 11.74
C LEU A 12 8.68 -3.76 11.59
N ILE A 13 7.40 -3.36 11.58
CA ILE A 13 6.99 -1.98 11.33
C ILE A 13 7.25 -1.09 12.56
N SER A 14 7.37 -1.70 13.75
CA SER A 14 7.50 -0.96 15.01
C SER A 14 8.67 0.03 14.93
N LYS A 15 8.33 1.32 15.03
CA LYS A 15 9.24 2.49 14.96
C LYS A 15 10.72 2.16 15.05
N GLY A 16 11.46 2.24 13.94
CA GLY A 16 12.88 2.68 13.79
C GLY A 16 13.93 2.29 14.85
N ARG A 17 13.59 1.41 15.78
CA ARG A 17 14.37 0.97 16.92
C ARG A 17 14.86 -0.38 16.48
N GLY A 18 16.16 -0.49 16.23
CA GLY A 18 16.85 -1.63 15.61
C GLY A 18 16.67 -3.01 16.29
N LYS A 19 15.71 -3.18 17.20
CA LYS A 19 15.20 -4.47 17.62
C LYS A 19 13.93 -4.78 16.82
N PHE A 20 14.12 -5.37 15.64
CA PHE A 20 13.07 -6.07 14.92
C PHE A 20 12.35 -7.01 15.88
N SER A 21 11.16 -6.75 16.42
CA SER A 21 10.47 -7.84 17.14
C SER A 21 9.98 -8.86 16.08
N GLY A 22 10.01 -10.16 16.37
CA GLY A 22 9.62 -11.21 15.40
C GLY A 22 10.79 -12.02 14.86
N ARG A 23 11.05 -13.19 15.47
CA ARG A 23 12.17 -14.09 15.11
C ARG A 23 12.11 -14.56 13.65
N GLY A 24 10.92 -14.74 13.08
CA GLY A 24 10.74 -15.25 11.70
C GLY A 24 10.90 -14.19 10.60
N ALA A 25 10.34 -12.99 10.79
CA ALA A 25 10.32 -11.96 9.74
C ALA A 25 11.67 -11.21 9.59
N ARG A 26 12.55 -11.28 10.60
CA ARG A 26 13.91 -10.69 10.58
C ARG A 26 14.78 -11.20 9.44
N GLY A 27 14.83 -12.52 9.25
CA GLY A 27 15.68 -13.14 8.23
C GLY A 27 15.28 -12.68 6.84
N PHE A 28 13.98 -12.70 6.57
CA PHE A 28 13.40 -12.18 5.33
C PHE A 28 13.73 -10.70 5.11
N ALA A 29 13.56 -9.84 6.12
CA ALA A 29 13.86 -8.42 5.99
C ALA A 29 15.35 -8.14 5.72
N SER A 30 16.24 -8.89 6.36
CA SER A 30 17.69 -8.82 6.12
C SER A 30 18.04 -9.26 4.69
N GLN A 31 17.47 -10.38 4.23
CA GLN A 31 17.66 -10.87 2.88
C GLN A 31 17.16 -9.87 1.83
N MET A 32 15.99 -9.29 2.06
CA MET A 32 15.43 -8.26 1.17
C MET A 32 16.24 -6.97 1.18
N ALA A 33 16.76 -6.54 2.35
CA ALA A 33 17.67 -5.40 2.42
C ALA A 33 18.96 -5.65 1.63
N ARG A 34 19.48 -6.89 1.63
CA ARG A 34 20.64 -7.29 0.81
C ARG A 34 20.32 -7.21 -0.68
N VAL A 35 19.20 -7.77 -1.12
CA VAL A 35 18.77 -7.72 -2.53
C VAL A 35 18.54 -6.27 -2.97
N HIS A 36 17.93 -5.46 -2.11
CA HIS A 36 17.71 -4.03 -2.35
C HIS A 36 19.03 -3.28 -2.55
N ARG A 37 20.04 -3.52 -1.71
CA ARG A 37 21.39 -2.96 -1.89
C ARG A 37 22.03 -3.42 -3.20
N MET A 38 21.89 -4.68 -3.58
CA MET A 38 22.41 -5.19 -4.86
C MET A 38 21.77 -4.46 -6.05
N ALA A 39 20.45 -4.23 -6.01
CA ALA A 39 19.75 -3.46 -7.03
C ALA A 39 20.23 -2.00 -7.07
N ALA A 40 20.39 -1.35 -5.91
CA ALA A 40 20.88 0.02 -5.85
C ALA A 40 22.30 0.17 -6.40
N ILE A 41 23.19 -0.80 -6.14
CA ILE A 41 24.53 -0.87 -6.75
C ILE A 41 24.42 -0.99 -8.27
N LEU A 42 23.56 -1.88 -8.77
CA LEU A 42 23.39 -2.10 -10.21
C LEU A 42 22.86 -0.84 -10.92
N ILE A 43 21.88 -0.15 -10.32
CA ILE A 43 21.29 1.07 -10.88
C ILE A 43 22.30 2.23 -10.91
N THR A 44 23.06 2.40 -9.84
CA THR A 44 24.01 3.52 -9.70
C THR A 44 25.38 3.25 -10.32
N GLY A 45 25.71 1.99 -10.64
CA GLY A 45 27.04 1.58 -11.08
C GLY A 45 28.14 1.74 -10.01
N ALA A 46 27.76 1.91 -8.74
CA ALA A 46 28.67 2.22 -7.66
C ALA A 46 29.51 1.01 -7.19
N MET A 47 30.55 1.28 -6.39
CA MET A 47 31.40 0.23 -5.82
C MET A 47 30.65 -0.60 -4.76
N ARG A 48 31.06 -1.86 -4.58
CA ARG A 48 30.49 -2.74 -3.53
C ARG A 48 30.67 -2.19 -2.11
N SER A 49 31.68 -1.35 -1.88
CA SER A 49 31.98 -0.69 -0.61
C SER A 49 31.15 0.56 -0.33
N THR A 50 30.41 1.09 -1.32
CA THR A 50 29.64 2.32 -1.16
C THR A 50 28.54 2.15 -0.10
N ALA A 51 28.36 3.15 0.75
CA ALA A 51 27.36 3.10 1.83
C ALA A 51 25.93 2.93 1.28
N SER A 52 25.10 2.09 1.92
CA SER A 52 23.73 1.82 1.45
C SER A 52 22.86 3.08 1.36
N ASP A 53 23.02 4.00 2.32
CA ASP A 53 22.22 5.23 2.37
C ASP A 53 22.55 6.16 1.20
N LEU A 54 23.83 6.20 0.81
CA LEU A 54 24.30 6.95 -0.36
C LEU A 54 23.78 6.33 -1.66
N LEU A 55 23.83 5.00 -1.78
CA LEU A 55 23.28 4.27 -2.93
C LEU A 55 21.78 4.53 -3.10
N ASN A 56 21.02 4.46 -2.01
CA ASN A 56 19.59 4.69 -1.98
C ASN A 56 19.24 6.14 -2.37
N ALA A 57 20.00 7.12 -1.86
CA ALA A 57 19.82 8.52 -2.20
C ALA A 57 20.10 8.78 -3.70
N HIS A 58 21.20 8.26 -4.25
CA HIS A 58 21.53 8.42 -5.67
C HIS A 58 20.58 7.68 -6.61
N ALA A 59 20.06 6.52 -6.20
CA ALA A 59 19.06 5.78 -6.96
C ALA A 59 17.65 6.39 -6.85
N ASN A 60 17.43 7.38 -5.96
CA ASN A 60 16.12 7.88 -5.57
C ASN A 60 15.17 6.77 -5.09
N ILE A 61 15.69 5.81 -4.31
CA ILE A 61 14.93 4.70 -3.76
C ILE A 61 14.99 4.76 -2.23
N PRO A 62 13.86 4.72 -1.50
CA PRO A 62 13.89 4.74 -0.05
C PRO A 62 14.42 3.42 0.53
N PRO A 63 15.06 3.43 1.72
CA PRO A 63 15.53 2.22 2.38
C PRO A 63 14.41 1.17 2.53
N PHE A 64 14.75 -0.11 2.41
CA PHE A 64 13.78 -1.21 2.44
C PHE A 64 12.79 -1.17 3.61
N GLN A 65 13.22 -0.75 4.80
CA GLN A 65 12.34 -0.58 5.96
C GLN A 65 11.24 0.47 5.74
N GLN A 66 11.59 1.58 5.07
CA GLN A 66 10.62 2.61 4.73
C GLN A 66 9.66 2.13 3.64
N ILE A 67 10.16 1.37 2.66
CA ILE A 67 9.33 0.71 1.64
C ILE A 67 8.29 -0.18 2.32
N LEU A 68 8.72 -1.07 3.21
CA LEU A 68 7.86 -1.98 3.95
C LEU A 68 6.80 -1.22 4.76
N ARG A 69 7.20 -0.15 5.46
CA ARG A 69 6.30 0.71 6.22
C ARG A 69 5.28 1.41 5.31
N SER A 70 5.69 1.88 4.13
CA SER A 70 4.78 2.50 3.16
C SER A 70 3.71 1.52 2.66
N TYR A 71 4.08 0.26 2.40
CA TYR A 71 3.13 -0.78 2.01
C TYR A 71 2.12 -1.08 3.12
N CYS A 72 2.61 -1.27 4.35
CA CYS A 72 1.74 -1.53 5.48
C CYS A 72 0.85 -0.33 5.83
N HIS A 73 1.35 0.89 5.65
CA HIS A 73 0.57 2.11 5.82
C HIS A 73 -0.56 2.20 4.80
N ARG A 74 -0.27 1.97 3.52
CA ARG A 74 -1.28 1.92 2.44
C ARG A 74 -2.33 0.84 2.69
N ALA A 75 -1.92 -0.35 3.13
CA ALA A 75 -2.84 -1.41 3.52
C ALA A 75 -3.75 -0.99 4.69
N THR A 76 -3.18 -0.34 5.71
CA THR A 76 -3.94 0.16 6.86
C THR A 76 -4.93 1.25 6.47
N LEU A 77 -4.54 2.17 5.58
CA LEU A 77 -5.43 3.19 5.02
C LEU A 77 -6.59 2.54 4.26
N ARG A 78 -6.31 1.57 3.38
CA ARG A 78 -7.36 0.82 2.66
C ARG A 78 -8.33 0.13 3.59
N LEU A 79 -7.85 -0.43 4.71
CA LEU A 79 -8.73 -1.00 5.73
C LEU A 79 -9.57 0.07 6.43
N ALA A 80 -9.01 1.24 6.70
CA ALA A 80 -9.72 2.35 7.34
C ALA A 80 -10.80 2.97 6.45
N THR A 81 -10.62 2.98 5.12
CA THR A 81 -11.57 3.53 4.15
C THR A 81 -12.77 2.62 3.86
N LEU A 82 -12.82 1.40 4.42
CA LEU A 82 -13.91 0.46 4.15
C LEU A 82 -15.26 0.98 4.67
N HIS A 83 -16.27 0.94 3.80
CA HIS A 83 -17.66 1.25 4.13
C HIS A 83 -18.27 0.26 5.15
N ALA A 84 -19.37 0.66 5.80
CA ALA A 84 -20.06 -0.13 6.83
C ALA A 84 -20.59 -1.49 6.31
N ASP A 85 -20.94 -1.57 5.02
CA ASP A 85 -21.44 -2.79 4.39
C ASP A 85 -20.35 -3.86 4.18
N HIS A 86 -19.07 -3.47 4.32
CA HIS A 86 -17.98 -4.42 4.13
C HIS A 86 -17.91 -5.39 5.33
N PRO A 87 -17.78 -6.72 5.12
CA PRO A 87 -17.80 -7.70 6.22
C PRO A 87 -16.71 -7.47 7.27
N LEU A 88 -15.57 -6.90 6.87
CA LEU A 88 -14.45 -6.59 7.77
C LEU A 88 -14.63 -5.29 8.57
N HIS A 89 -15.62 -4.45 8.26
CA HIS A 89 -15.76 -3.11 8.85
C HIS A 89 -15.86 -3.18 10.38
N LYS A 90 -16.77 -3.99 10.91
CA LYS A 90 -16.96 -4.19 12.36
C LYS A 90 -15.70 -4.69 13.05
N GLY A 91 -14.95 -5.58 12.40
CA GLY A 91 -13.70 -6.13 12.94
C GLY A 91 -12.58 -5.09 13.01
N ILE A 92 -12.48 -4.24 11.98
CA ILE A 92 -11.52 -3.14 11.89
C ILE A 92 -11.81 -2.07 12.93
N GLU A 93 -13.07 -1.67 13.05
CA GLU A 93 -13.51 -0.70 14.04
C GLU A 93 -13.24 -1.20 15.46
N SER A 94 -13.62 -2.45 15.75
CA SER A 94 -13.35 -3.09 17.05
C SER A 94 -11.86 -3.14 17.37
N ALA A 95 -11.01 -3.47 16.38
CA ALA A 95 -9.56 -3.51 16.54
C ALA A 95 -8.98 -2.12 16.82
N HIS A 96 -9.43 -1.09 16.10
CA HIS A 96 -9.00 0.29 16.35
C HIS A 96 -9.45 0.76 17.74
N GLN A 97 -10.73 0.61 18.08
CA GLN A 97 -11.28 1.00 19.39
C GLN A 97 -10.55 0.31 20.55
N TYR A 98 -10.22 -0.98 20.42
CA TYR A 98 -9.45 -1.71 21.44
C TYR A 98 -8.09 -1.05 21.72
N VAL A 99 -7.41 -0.59 20.67
CA VAL A 99 -6.10 0.04 20.75
C VAL A 99 -6.21 1.49 21.23
N ALA A 100 -7.20 2.23 20.73
CA ALA A 100 -7.49 3.61 21.11
C ALA A 100 -7.81 3.72 22.62
N LYS A 101 -8.63 2.82 23.17
CA LYS A 101 -8.91 2.72 24.62
C LYS A 101 -7.66 2.53 25.49
N ARG A 102 -6.54 2.11 24.90
CA ARG A 102 -5.26 1.87 25.58
C ARG A 102 -4.19 2.91 25.21
N ASN A 103 -4.58 4.04 24.65
CA ASN A 103 -3.69 5.12 24.21
C ASN A 103 -2.56 4.63 23.28
N PHE A 104 -2.80 3.56 22.51
CA PHE A 104 -1.79 2.96 21.61
C PHE A 104 -0.51 2.45 22.31
N THR A 105 -0.51 2.36 23.65
CA THR A 105 0.68 1.98 24.44
C THR A 105 0.71 0.47 24.74
N LYS A 106 -0.43 -0.10 25.14
CA LYS A 106 -0.53 -1.52 25.54
C LYS A 106 -0.97 -2.39 24.37
N GLN A 107 -0.34 -3.55 24.24
CA GLN A 107 -0.72 -4.57 23.26
C GLN A 107 -1.74 -5.55 23.85
N LYS A 108 -2.65 -6.05 23.00
CA LYS A 108 -3.46 -7.24 23.33
C LYS A 108 -2.54 -8.42 23.59
N ARG A 109 -2.89 -9.31 24.55
CA ARG A 109 -2.12 -10.54 24.84
C ARG A 109 -1.86 -11.38 23.58
N PHE A 110 -2.89 -11.54 22.76
CA PHE A 110 -2.83 -12.17 21.43
C PHE A 110 -3.30 -11.17 20.35
N PRO A 111 -2.38 -10.34 19.84
CA PRO A 111 -2.70 -9.27 18.91
C PRO A 111 -2.73 -9.82 17.48
N SER A 112 -3.85 -9.64 16.78
CA SER A 112 -3.90 -9.90 15.34
C SER A 112 -3.06 -8.86 14.57
N PRO A 113 -2.65 -9.15 13.32
CA PRO A 113 -1.94 -8.19 12.47
C PRO A 113 -2.63 -6.83 12.39
N ILE A 114 -3.97 -6.81 12.28
CA ILE A 114 -4.79 -5.60 12.25
C ILE A 114 -4.57 -4.75 13.51
N HIS A 115 -4.54 -5.34 14.71
CA HIS A 115 -4.28 -4.59 15.95
C HIS A 115 -2.88 -3.96 15.95
N LYS A 116 -1.88 -4.65 15.38
CA LYS A 116 -0.50 -4.15 15.30
C LYS A 116 -0.42 -2.97 14.33
N LEU A 117 -1.06 -3.07 13.16
CA LEU A 117 -1.13 -2.01 12.15
C LEU A 117 -1.80 -0.74 12.69
N PHE A 118 -3.01 -0.86 13.26
CA PHE A 118 -3.73 0.28 13.84
C PHE A 118 -3.01 0.87 15.04
N ARG A 119 -2.25 0.07 15.80
CA ARG A 119 -1.38 0.58 16.87
C ARG A 119 -0.24 1.44 16.34
N GLU A 120 0.40 0.99 15.26
CA GLU A 120 1.58 1.66 14.71
C GLU A 120 1.21 2.94 13.98
N PHE A 121 0.21 2.88 13.08
CA PHE A 121 -0.13 4.01 12.20
C PHE A 121 -1.18 4.96 12.78
N ARG A 122 -1.93 4.55 13.80
CA ARG A 122 -2.93 5.39 14.50
C ARG A 122 -3.96 6.05 13.59
N ILE A 123 -4.28 5.41 12.47
CA ILE A 123 -5.33 5.85 11.55
C ILE A 123 -6.68 5.53 12.19
N ASN A 124 -7.56 6.53 12.28
CA ASN A 124 -8.89 6.34 12.82
C ASN A 124 -9.88 5.98 11.69
N PRO A 125 -10.46 4.77 11.68
CA PRO A 125 -11.42 4.38 10.66
C PRO A 125 -12.72 5.20 10.73
N SER A 126 -13.09 5.83 11.86
CA SER A 126 -14.35 6.62 11.91
C SER A 126 -14.22 7.99 11.27
N THR A 127 -13.03 8.60 11.27
CA THR A 127 -12.77 9.92 10.66
C THR A 127 -12.22 9.83 9.24
N THR A 128 -11.80 8.63 8.80
CA THR A 128 -11.26 8.43 7.46
C THR A 128 -12.41 8.33 6.46
N GLU A 129 -12.27 9.00 5.32
CA GLU A 129 -13.21 8.94 4.20
C GLU A 129 -13.54 7.49 3.81
N LYS A 130 -14.82 7.25 3.51
CA LYS A 130 -15.32 5.92 3.16
C LYS A 130 -15.45 5.77 1.66
N ILE A 131 -14.82 4.73 1.14
CA ILE A 131 -14.95 4.35 -0.27
C ILE A 131 -16.07 3.32 -0.34
N LEU A 132 -17.17 3.71 -0.99
CA LEU A 132 -18.27 2.79 -1.28
C LEU A 132 -17.78 1.74 -2.27
N PRO A 133 -17.92 0.44 -1.97
CA PRO A 133 -17.63 -0.58 -2.95
C PRO A 133 -18.70 -0.52 -4.04
N ILE A 134 -18.35 0.01 -5.21
CA ILE A 134 -19.21 -0.06 -6.39
C ILE A 134 -19.28 -1.54 -6.79
N ARG A 135 -20.42 -2.19 -6.51
CA ARG A 135 -20.68 -3.57 -6.88
C ARG A 135 -21.66 -3.57 -8.03
N HIS A 136 -21.16 -3.79 -9.23
CA HIS A 136 -22.01 -4.08 -10.37
C HIS A 136 -22.47 -5.54 -10.32
N TYR A 137 -23.72 -5.77 -10.70
CA TYR A 137 -24.25 -7.12 -10.88
C TYR A 137 -23.47 -7.84 -12.01
N PRO A 138 -23.25 -9.16 -11.98
CA PRO A 138 -22.45 -9.83 -13.02
C PRO A 138 -23.01 -9.70 -14.45
N LYS A 139 -24.31 -9.42 -14.61
CA LYS A 139 -24.90 -9.11 -15.93
C LYS A 139 -25.12 -7.61 -16.16
N TRP A 140 -24.49 -6.77 -15.35
CA TRP A 140 -24.53 -5.33 -15.55
C TRP A 140 -23.78 -5.00 -16.84
N SER A 141 -24.47 -4.34 -17.76
CA SER A 141 -23.86 -3.68 -18.90
C SER A 141 -23.53 -2.24 -18.51
N PRO A 142 -22.34 -1.73 -18.83
CA PRO A 142 -22.04 -0.32 -18.64
C PRO A 142 -22.97 0.54 -19.50
N ASP A 143 -23.41 1.67 -18.95
CA ASP A 143 -24.13 2.72 -19.70
C ASP A 143 -23.15 3.56 -20.55
N ILE A 144 -21.94 3.06 -20.79
CA ILE A 144 -20.86 3.71 -21.51
C ILE A 144 -20.49 2.78 -22.67
N GLU A 145 -20.64 3.30 -23.89
CA GLU A 145 -20.12 2.63 -25.09
C GLU A 145 -18.63 2.91 -25.18
N THR A 146 -17.82 1.85 -25.14
CA THR A 146 -16.38 1.96 -25.37
C THR A 146 -16.06 1.51 -26.79
N CYS A 147 -15.61 2.46 -27.62
CA CYS A 147 -15.13 2.18 -28.96
C CYS A 147 -13.60 2.25 -28.98
N ILE A 148 -12.95 1.23 -29.53
CA ILE A 148 -11.52 1.22 -29.80
C ILE A 148 -11.36 1.15 -31.32
N ALA A 149 -10.85 2.21 -31.92
CA ALA A 149 -10.61 2.25 -33.36
C ALA A 149 -9.55 1.22 -33.79
N GLU A 150 -9.77 0.58 -34.93
CA GLU A 150 -8.89 -0.47 -35.46
C GLU A 150 -7.49 0.05 -35.84
N THR A 151 -7.41 1.31 -36.28
CA THR A 151 -6.16 1.93 -36.74
C THR A 151 -6.00 3.32 -36.17
N LYS A 152 -4.74 3.75 -36.04
CA LYS A 152 -4.39 5.10 -35.58
C LYS A 152 -5.05 6.20 -36.41
N THR A 153 -5.16 6.00 -37.73
CA THR A 153 -5.77 6.99 -38.64
C THR A 153 -7.27 7.13 -38.38
N LYS A 154 -7.99 6.02 -38.21
CA LYS A 154 -9.42 6.04 -37.86
C LYS A 154 -9.67 6.68 -36.49
N ALA A 155 -8.81 6.41 -35.51
CA ALA A 155 -8.90 7.02 -34.19
C ALA A 155 -8.82 8.56 -34.25
N LEU A 156 -7.91 9.09 -35.08
CA LEU A 156 -7.78 10.53 -35.29
C LEU A 156 -9.01 11.12 -35.99
N GLU A 157 -9.57 10.42 -36.97
CA GLU A 157 -10.79 10.86 -37.66
C GLU A 157 -12.04 10.82 -36.76
N GLU A 158 -12.11 9.89 -35.82
CA GLU A 158 -13.18 9.82 -34.80
C GLU A 158 -13.05 10.96 -33.78
N ASP A 159 -11.83 11.25 -33.31
CA ASP A 159 -11.56 12.35 -32.37
C ASP A 159 -11.86 13.74 -32.97
N VAL A 160 -11.55 13.94 -34.26
CA VAL A 160 -11.91 15.18 -34.96
C VAL A 160 -13.43 15.32 -35.10
N ARG A 161 -14.15 14.20 -35.27
CA ARG A 161 -15.61 14.19 -35.43
C ARG A 161 -16.40 14.17 -34.12
N ALA A 162 -15.75 13.93 -32.98
CA ALA A 162 -16.44 13.87 -31.70
C ALA A 162 -17.06 15.24 -31.35
N GLU A 163 -18.35 15.29 -31.06
CA GLU A 163 -19.03 16.53 -30.62
C GLU A 163 -19.10 16.64 -29.08
N GLU A 164 -18.33 15.80 -28.38
CA GLU A 164 -18.32 15.70 -26.93
C GLU A 164 -17.71 16.96 -26.30
N GLU A 165 -18.41 17.53 -25.32
CA GLU A 165 -18.00 18.76 -24.61
C GLU A 165 -16.74 18.55 -23.75
N LEU A 166 -16.58 17.36 -23.15
CA LEU A 166 -15.47 17.05 -22.25
C LEU A 166 -14.57 15.98 -22.88
N ARG A 167 -13.40 16.40 -23.33
CA ARG A 167 -12.37 15.52 -23.88
C ARG A 167 -11.20 15.42 -22.91
N ALA A 168 -10.83 14.20 -22.52
CA ALA A 168 -9.71 13.94 -21.63
C ALA A 168 -8.67 13.08 -22.35
N TYR A 169 -7.50 13.66 -22.61
CA TYR A 169 -6.36 12.95 -23.19
C TYR A 169 -5.36 12.61 -22.07
N SER A 170 -5.02 11.33 -21.94
CA SER A 170 -3.89 10.90 -21.11
C SER A 170 -2.64 10.81 -21.96
N ASP A 171 -1.53 11.39 -21.49
CA ASP A 171 -0.18 11.24 -22.07
C ASP A 171 0.40 9.83 -21.80
#